data_AF-A0A7X1L658-F1
#
_entry.id   AF-A0A7X1L658-F1
#
_cell.length_a   1.000
_cell.length_b   1.000
_cell.length_c   1.000
_cell.angle_alpha   90.00
_cell.angle_beta   90.00
_cell.angle_gamma   90.00
#
_symmetry.space_group_name_H-M   'P 1'
#
loop_
_entity.id
_entity.type
_entity.pdbx_description
1 polymer ?
#
loop_
_entity_poly.entity_id
_entity_poly.type
_entity_poly.pdbx_seq_one_letter_code
_entity_poly.pdbx_strand_id
1 'polypeptide(L)'
;MKDNWNEKLACAVACSSCQKAIGPHDLRILSSYTHQPICMDCKKNEEQKPDYAEVSQEMIGQCMAETEILYGDIGSYCYHHFYPFKC
;
A
#
# COMPACT_ATOMS: atom_id res chain seq x y z
N MET A 1 -2.83 7.81 -10.96
CA MET A 1 -3.46 7.08 -9.83
C MET A 1 -3.49 7.89 -8.52
N LYS A 2 -3.10 9.19 -8.51
CA LYS A 2 -3.09 10.03 -7.31
C LYS A 2 -4.49 10.37 -6.79
N ASP A 3 -5.46 10.52 -7.69
CA ASP A 3 -6.84 10.78 -7.29
C ASP A 3 -7.50 9.49 -6.77
N ASN A 4 -8.04 9.59 -5.56
CA ASN A 4 -8.87 8.59 -4.89
C ASN A 4 -8.15 7.30 -4.45
N TRP A 5 -6.83 7.35 -4.20
CA TRP A 5 -6.12 6.21 -3.60
C TRP A 5 -6.78 5.81 -2.27
N ASN A 6 -7.17 6.79 -1.45
CA ASN A 6 -7.79 6.56 -0.15
C ASN A 6 -9.15 5.84 -0.30
N GLU A 7 -9.98 6.23 -1.27
CA GLU A 7 -11.26 5.55 -1.53
C GLU A 7 -11.06 4.12 -2.06
N LYS A 8 -10.11 3.94 -2.98
CA LYS A 8 -9.76 2.61 -3.53
C LYS A 8 -9.17 1.69 -2.48
N LEU A 9 -8.47 2.26 -1.49
CA LEU A 9 -7.85 1.55 -0.40
C LEU A 9 -8.88 1.20 0.68
N ALA A 10 -9.59 2.20 1.20
CA ALA A 10 -10.57 2.04 2.27
C ALA A 10 -11.62 0.99 1.89
N CYS A 11 -12.19 1.09 0.69
CA CYS A 11 -13.27 0.21 0.25
C CYS A 11 -12.80 -1.05 -0.50
N ALA A 12 -11.51 -1.42 -0.44
CA ALA A 12 -11.03 -2.64 -1.09
C ALA A 12 -11.70 -3.87 -0.46
N VAL A 13 -12.60 -4.53 -1.20
CA VAL A 13 -13.34 -5.73 -0.77
C VAL A 13 -12.61 -7.03 -1.11
N ALA A 14 -11.50 -6.96 -1.85
CA ALA A 14 -10.69 -8.10 -2.23
C ALA A 14 -9.21 -7.73 -2.32
N CYS A 15 -8.35 -8.68 -1.97
CA CYS A 15 -6.90 -8.58 -2.13
C CYS A 15 -6.54 -8.62 -3.61
N SER A 16 -5.79 -7.64 -4.12
CA SER A 16 -5.37 -7.62 -5.53
C SER A 16 -4.46 -8.80 -5.91
N SER A 17 -3.71 -9.34 -4.94
CA SER A 17 -2.73 -10.43 -5.16
C SER A 17 -3.37 -11.83 -5.14
N CYS A 18 -4.17 -12.14 -4.11
CA CYS A 18 -4.72 -13.49 -3.93
C CYS A 18 -6.24 -13.57 -4.13
N GLN A 19 -6.91 -12.46 -4.43
CA GLN A 19 -8.36 -12.36 -4.64
C GLN A 19 -9.22 -12.76 -3.42
N LYS A 20 -8.60 -12.98 -2.26
CA LYS A 20 -9.29 -13.23 -0.99
C LYS A 20 -10.15 -12.00 -0.64
N ALA A 21 -11.38 -12.24 -0.22
CA ALA A 21 -12.26 -11.19 0.29
C ALA A 21 -11.62 -10.50 1.50
N ILE A 22 -11.72 -9.17 1.56
CA ILE A 22 -11.28 -8.32 2.67
C ILE A 22 -12.53 -7.67 3.25
N GLY A 23 -12.87 -8.05 4.48
CA GLY A 23 -14.02 -7.52 5.19
C GLY A 23 -13.79 -6.12 5.76
N PRO A 24 -14.84 -5.50 6.32
CA PRO A 24 -14.76 -4.18 6.94
C PRO A 24 -13.81 -4.13 8.15
N HIS A 25 -13.65 -5.25 8.86
CA HIS A 25 -12.78 -5.33 10.03
C HIS A 25 -11.37 -5.87 9.73
N ASP A 26 -11.14 -6.33 8.50
CA ASP A 26 -9.85 -6.87 8.09
C ASP A 26 -8.86 -5.73 7.81
N LEU A 27 -7.61 -5.97 8.22
CA LEU A 27 -6.51 -5.09 7.90
C LEU A 27 -6.12 -5.24 6.44
N ARG A 28 -5.86 -4.11 5.79
CA ARG A 28 -5.35 -4.02 4.43
C ARG A 28 -4.19 -3.04 4.38
N ILE A 29 -3.33 -3.20 3.39
CA ILE A 29 -2.11 -2.42 3.24
C ILE A 29 -1.80 -2.30 1.74
N LEU A 30 -1.05 -1.28 1.34
CA LEU A 30 -0.54 -1.14 -0.01
C LEU A 30 0.66 -2.05 -0.22
N SER A 31 0.64 -2.78 -1.34
CA SER A 31 1.79 -3.51 -1.85
C SER A 31 2.93 -2.54 -2.17
N SER A 32 4.15 -2.86 -1.73
CA SER A 32 5.35 -2.07 -2.06
C SER A 32 5.76 -2.19 -3.53
N TYR A 33 5.22 -3.19 -4.25
CA TYR A 33 5.54 -3.46 -5.64
C TYR A 33 4.48 -2.94 -6.62
N THR A 34 3.20 -3.08 -6.25
CA THR A 34 2.09 -2.81 -7.17
C THR A 34 1.27 -1.59 -6.77
N HIS A 35 1.46 -1.08 -5.55
CA HIS A 35 0.67 0.00 -4.97
C HIS A 35 -0.85 -0.28 -4.99
N GLN A 36 -1.23 -1.56 -4.97
CA GLN A 36 -2.61 -2.00 -4.84
C GLN A 36 -2.90 -2.50 -3.42
N PRO A 37 -4.16 -2.45 -2.96
CA PRO A 37 -4.56 -3.00 -1.68
C PRO A 37 -4.37 -4.52 -1.66
N ILE A 38 -3.62 -5.01 -0.66
CA ILE A 38 -3.40 -6.43 -0.39
C ILE A 38 -3.77 -6.77 1.05
N CYS A 39 -4.05 -8.05 1.30
CA CYS A 39 -4.22 -8.56 2.66
C CYS A 39 -2.86 -8.71 3.37
N MET A 40 -2.90 -8.79 4.70
CA MET A 40 -1.68 -8.95 5.51
C MET A 40 -0.90 -10.23 5.22
N ASP A 41 -1.57 -11.30 4.77
CA ASP A 41 -0.89 -12.55 4.40
C ASP A 41 -0.04 -12.35 3.14
N CYS A 42 -0.58 -11.66 2.12
CA CYS A 42 0.17 -11.28 0.92
C CYS A 42 1.31 -10.32 1.25
N LYS A 43 1.11 -9.39 2.19
CA LYS A 43 2.17 -8.47 2.62
C LYS A 43 3.33 -9.23 3.27
N LYS A 44 3.05 -10.20 4.14
CA LYS A 44 4.11 -11.04 4.74
C LYS A 44 4.90 -11.81 3.68
N ASN A 45 4.25 -12.24 2.61
CA ASN A 45 4.93 -12.89 1.49
C ASN A 45 5.80 -11.91 0.70
N GLU A 46 5.37 -10.66 0.53
CA GLU A 46 6.20 -9.59 -0.04
C GLU A 46 7.45 -9.35 0.80
N GLU A 47 7.30 -9.22 2.12
CA GLU A 47 8.38 -8.96 3.07
C GLU A 47 9.45 -10.07 3.13
N GLN A 48 9.14 -11.27 2.65
CA GLN A 48 10.06 -12.39 2.58
C GLN A 48 10.85 -12.45 1.26
N LYS A 49 10.50 -11.63 0.27
CA LYS A 49 11.22 -11.62 -1.01
C LYS A 49 12.63 -11.06 -0.81
N PRO A 50 13.64 -11.61 -1.51
CA PRO A 50 15.04 -11.18 -1.35
C PRO A 50 15.27 -9.72 -1.77
N ASP A 51 14.44 -9.19 -2.66
CA ASP A 51 14.50 -7.81 -3.18
C ASP A 51 13.64 -6.82 -2.37
N TYR A 52 12.92 -7.27 -1.34
CA TYR A 52 11.95 -6.43 -0.64
C TYR A 52 12.58 -5.18 0.00
N ALA A 53 13.79 -5.33 0.57
CA ALA A 53 14.48 -4.20 1.19
C ALA A 53 14.74 -3.08 0.18
N GLU A 54 15.26 -3.43 -1.00
CA GLU A 54 15.53 -2.49 -2.09
C GLU A 54 14.24 -1.84 -2.58
N VAL A 55 13.22 -2.65 -2.92
CA VAL A 55 11.93 -2.16 -3.41
C VAL A 55 11.25 -1.25 -2.39
N SER A 56 11.30 -1.59 -1.10
CA SER A 56 10.73 -0.76 -0.04
C SER A 56 11.43 0.60 0.10
N GLN A 57 12.76 0.64 -0.08
CA GLN A 57 13.55 1.87 -0.05
C GLN A 57 13.27 2.74 -1.27
N GLU A 58 13.22 2.14 -2.47
CA GLU A 58 12.82 2.85 -3.69
C GLU A 58 11.43 3.47 -3.55
N MET A 59 10.48 2.72 -2.97
CA MET A 59 9.13 3.20 -2.70
C MET A 59 9.15 4.45 -1.80
N ILE A 60 9.90 4.41 -0.70
CA ILE A 60 10.08 5.57 0.19
C ILE A 60 10.71 6.74 -0.57
N GLY A 61 11.72 6.49 -1.39
CA GLY A 61 12.39 7.50 -2.20
C GLY A 61 11.44 8.19 -3.19
N GLN A 62 10.63 7.40 -3.91
CA GLN A 62 9.60 7.91 -4.83
C GLN A 62 8.58 8.76 -4.10
N CYS A 63 8.11 8.26 -2.95
CA CYS A 63 7.23 8.99 -2.06
C CYS A 63 7.79 10.35 -1.62
N MET A 64 9.05 10.40 -1.21
CA MET A 64 9.72 11.64 -0.77
C MET A 64 9.90 12.63 -1.94
N ALA A 65 10.38 12.16 -3.09
CA ALA A 65 10.54 12.98 -4.28
C ALA A 65 9.20 13.58 -4.75
N GLU A 66 8.11 12.83 -4.61
CA GLU A 66 6.78 13.32 -4.96
C GLU A 66 6.18 14.28 -3.92
N THR A 67 6.49 14.13 -2.63
CA THR A 67 6.07 15.07 -1.58
C THR A 67 6.72 16.45 -1.71
N GLU A 68 7.95 16.53 -2.21
CA GLU A 68 8.63 17.82 -2.42
C GLU A 68 8.04 18.64 -3.58
N ILE A 69 7.33 17.99 -4.51
CA ILE A 69 6.75 18.60 -5.71
C ILE A 69 5.26 18.98 -5.50
N LEU A 70 4.54 18.34 -4.57
CA LEU A 70 3.08 18.46 -4.42
C LEU A 70 2.64 18.63 -2.96
N TYR A 71 1.93 19.74 -2.68
CA TYR A 71 1.24 20.05 -1.42
C TYR A 71 -0.02 19.16 -1.21
N GLY A 72 0.15 17.85 -1.05
CA GLY A 72 -0.96 16.91 -0.86
C GLY A 72 -0.68 15.79 0.15
N ASP A 73 -1.72 15.02 0.48
CA ASP A 73 -1.78 13.93 1.47
C ASP A 73 -0.96 12.66 1.10
N ILE A 74 0.11 12.86 0.32
CA ILE A 74 1.05 11.82 -0.14
C ILE A 74 1.71 11.16 1.06
N GLY A 75 1.92 11.90 2.16
CA GLY A 75 2.39 11.34 3.43
C GLY A 75 1.51 10.17 3.90
N SER A 76 0.18 10.32 3.83
CA SER A 76 -0.76 9.26 4.19
C SER A 76 -0.71 8.09 3.20
N TYR A 77 -0.68 8.35 1.89
CA TYR A 77 -0.55 7.28 0.87
C TYR A 77 0.70 6.42 1.08
N CYS A 78 1.84 7.07 1.26
CA CYS A 78 3.13 6.42 1.48
C CYS A 78 3.15 5.65 2.80
N TYR A 79 2.54 6.21 3.85
CA TYR A 79 2.38 5.55 5.14
C TYR A 79 1.65 4.21 5.02
N HIS A 80 0.62 4.13 4.18
CA HIS A 80 -0.16 2.89 4.00
C HIS A 80 0.55 1.76 3.24
N HIS A 81 1.79 1.94 2.78
CA HIS A 81 2.62 0.83 2.29
C HIS A 81 3.32 0.06 3.43
N PHE A 82 3.38 0.67 4.60
CA PHE A 82 4.09 0.15 5.78
C PHE A 82 3.18 -0.02 7.00
N TYR A 83 2.09 0.75 7.05
CA TYR A 83 1.14 0.72 8.15
C TYR A 83 -0.24 0.29 7.66
N PRO A 84 -0.73 -0.87 8.12
CA PRO A 84 -2.03 -1.35 7.72
C PRO A 84 -3.14 -0.54 8.37
N PHE A 85 -4.31 -0.56 7.74
CA PHE A 85 -5.48 0.18 8.20
C PHE A 85 -6.77 -0.60 7.87
N LYS A 86 -7.91 -0.11 8.36
CA LYS A 86 -9.24 -0.68 8.13
C LYS A 86 -10.07 0.30 7.29
N CYS A 87 -11.08 -0.22 6.60
CA CYS A 87 -12.10 0.59 5.94
C CYS A 87 -12.79 1.52 6.94
#